data_AF-W1V2Z0-F1
#
_entry.id   AF-W1V2Z0-F1
#
_cell.length_a   1.000
_cell.length_b   1.000
_cell.length_c   1.000
_cell.angle_alpha   90.00
_cell.angle_beta   90.00
_cell.angle_gamma   90.00
#
_symmetry.space_group_name_H-M   'P 1'
#
loop_
_entity.id
_entity.type
_entity.pdbx_description
1 polymer ?
#
loop_
_entity_poly.entity_id
_entity_poly.type
_entity_poly.pdbx_seq_one_letter_code
_entity_poly.pdbx_strand_id
1 'polypeptide(L)'
;MSIEIVADKYSSAMFELAQEQNILELMEEQLGYVASVMAEQPELRSFLENPIVTEDAKIKLVGSIFESSIDKVALHFIYVMI
;
A
#
# COMPACT_ATOMS: atom_id res chain seq x y z
N MET A 1 19.43 8.71 0.63
CA MET A 1 18.15 9.15 1.22
C MET A 1 17.66 8.01 2.09
N SER A 2 17.37 8.26 3.37
CA SER A 2 16.91 7.22 4.30
C SER A 2 15.46 6.84 3.97
N ILE A 3 15.14 5.55 3.97
CA ILE A 3 13.79 5.01 3.67
C ILE A 3 12.72 5.67 4.54
N GLU A 4 13.05 6.00 5.80
CA GLU A 4 12.16 6.71 6.73
C GLU A 4 11.70 8.07 6.21
N ILE A 5 12.57 8.86 5.57
CA ILE A 5 12.20 10.20 5.06
C ILE A 5 11.20 10.09 3.91
N VAL A 6 11.34 9.03 3.11
CA VAL A 6 10.44 8.75 1.99
C VAL A 6 9.10 8.27 2.53
N ALA A 7 9.11 7.34 3.48
CA ALA A 7 7.91 6.86 4.16
C ALA A 7 7.13 8.01 4.83
N ASP A 8 7.82 8.90 5.55
CA ASP A 8 7.21 10.03 6.27
C ASP A 8 6.52 11.03 5.33
N LYS A 9 7.11 11.28 4.16
CA LYS A 9 6.49 12.13 3.13
C LYS A 9 5.24 11.50 2.53
N TYR A 10 5.28 10.21 2.20
CA TYR A 10 4.12 9.53 1.62
C TYR A 10 3.01 9.32 2.65
N SER A 11 3.34 9.02 3.91
CA SER A 11 2.35 8.91 4.99
C SER A 11 1.68 10.25 5.27
N SER A 12 2.44 11.34 5.29
CA SER A 12 1.86 12.69 5.46
C SER A 12 0.93 13.06 4.32
N ALA A 13 1.34 12.82 3.06
CA ALA A 13 0.51 13.07 1.89
C ALA A 13 -0.78 12.22 1.91
N MET A 14 -0.69 10.96 2.33
CA MET A 14 -1.85 10.08 2.44
C MET A 14 -2.79 10.51 3.58
N PHE A 15 -2.23 10.95 4.70
CA PHE A 15 -2.99 11.46 5.84
C PHE A 15 -3.76 12.75 5.49
N GLU A 16 -3.13 13.67 4.76
CA GLU A 16 -3.78 14.86 4.23
C GLU A 16 -4.91 14.49 3.25
N LEU A 17 -4.63 13.60 2.29
CA LEU A 17 -5.63 13.13 1.32
C LEU A 17 -6.84 12.47 2.00
N ALA A 18 -6.60 11.65 3.03
CA ALA A 18 -7.66 10.96 3.75
C ALA A 18 -8.51 11.92 4.59
N GLN A 19 -7.92 12.99 5.14
CA GLN A 19 -8.67 14.06 5.79
C GLN A 19 -9.50 14.87 4.79
N GLU A 20 -8.92 15.26 3.64
CA GLU A 20 -9.64 16.03 2.60
C GLU A 20 -10.85 15.27 2.05
N GLN A 21 -10.73 13.95 1.89
CA GLN A 21 -11.81 13.09 1.42
C GLN A 21 -12.75 12.60 2.54
N ASN A 22 -12.48 12.96 3.80
CA ASN A 22 -13.22 12.51 4.98
C ASN A 22 -13.30 10.98 5.11
N ILE A 23 -12.22 10.29 4.74
CA ILE A 23 -12.06 8.82 4.78
C ILE A 23 -10.95 8.39 5.73
N LEU A 24 -10.61 9.22 6.72
CA LEU A 24 -9.47 8.98 7.60
C LEU A 24 -9.56 7.65 8.36
N GLU A 25 -10.72 7.36 8.98
CA GLU A 25 -10.95 6.10 9.70
C GLU A 25 -10.85 4.89 8.77
N LEU A 26 -11.48 4.97 7.58
CA LEU A 26 -11.40 3.91 6.57
C LEU A 26 -9.96 3.65 6.16
N MET A 27 -9.17 4.72 6.00
CA MET A 27 -7.80 4.61 5.55
C MET A 27 -6.86 4.07 6.62
N GLU A 28 -7.09 4.43 7.89
CA GLU A 28 -6.41 3.83 9.03
C GLU A 28 -6.65 2.32 9.09
N GLU A 29 -7.92 1.89 8.97
CA GLU A 29 -8.29 0.48 8.96
C GLU A 29 -7.63 -0.27 7.79
N GLN A 30 -7.70 0.29 6.58
CA GLN A 30 -7.19 -0.36 5.37
C GLN A 30 -5.67 -0.42 5.33
N LEU A 31 -4.97 0.65 5.70
CA LEU A 31 -3.50 0.66 5.77
C LEU A 31 -3.01 -0.27 6.90
N GLY A 32 -3.73 -0.33 8.02
CA GLY A 32 -3.47 -1.28 9.10
C GLY A 32 -3.64 -2.74 8.66
N TYR A 33 -4.69 -3.03 7.88
CA TYR A 33 -4.89 -4.35 7.28
C TYR A 33 -3.75 -4.72 6.32
N VAL A 34 -3.37 -3.81 5.41
CA VAL A 34 -2.27 -4.03 4.46
C VAL A 34 -0.96 -4.31 5.21
N ALA A 35 -0.65 -3.53 6.25
CA ALA A 35 0.54 -3.73 7.07
C ALA A 35 0.53 -5.12 7.76
N SER A 36 -0.64 -5.55 8.26
CA SER A 36 -0.80 -6.86 8.91
C SER A 36 -0.59 -8.00 7.90
N VAL A 37 -1.21 -7.93 6.72
CA VAL A 37 -1.03 -8.92 5.64
C VAL A 37 0.42 -8.99 5.19
N MET A 38 1.11 -7.85 5.04
CA MET A 38 2.53 -7.81 4.68
C MET A 38 3.42 -8.44 5.76
N ALA A 39 3.06 -8.32 7.04
CA ALA A 39 3.79 -8.94 8.14
C ALA A 39 3.52 -10.45 8.24
N GLU A 40 2.29 -10.88 7.97
CA GLU A 40 1.88 -12.29 8.01
C GLU A 40 2.33 -13.08 6.78
N GLN A 41 2.57 -12.42 5.64
CA GLN A 41 2.93 -13.04 4.37
C GLN A 41 4.33 -12.61 3.89
N PRO A 42 5.42 -13.23 4.40
CA PRO A 42 6.79 -12.94 3.98
C PRO A 42 7.04 -13.15 2.48
N GLU A 43 6.28 -14.07 1.87
CA GLU A 43 6.32 -14.35 0.44
C GLU A 43 5.88 -13.16 -0.41
N LEU A 44 4.85 -12.42 0.04
CA LEU A 44 4.37 -11.20 -0.62
C LEU A 44 5.48 -10.13 -0.63
N ARG A 45 6.14 -9.95 0.51
CA ARG A 45 7.27 -9.03 0.62
C ARG A 45 8.43 -9.45 -0.27
N SER A 46 8.77 -10.74 -0.28
CA SER A 46 9.84 -11.28 -1.13
C SER A 46 9.53 -11.10 -2.62
N PHE A 47 8.26 -11.21 -3.02
CA PHE A 47 7.82 -10.99 -4.39
C PHE A 47 7.93 -9.51 -4.79
N LEU A 48 7.55 -8.58 -3.92
CA LEU A 48 7.65 -7.15 -4.15
C LEU A 48 9.10 -6.65 -4.19
N GLU A 49 9.97 -7.23 -3.35
CA GLU A 49 11.40 -6.92 -3.33
C GLU A 49 12.16 -7.56 -4.50
N ASN A 50 11.56 -8.51 -5.22
CA ASN A 50 12.21 -9.20 -6.33
C ASN A 50 12.32 -8.27 -7.57
N PRO A 51 13.55 -7.94 -8.03
CA PRO A 51 13.75 -7.07 -9.19
C PRO A 51 13.44 -7.72 -10.53
N ILE A 52 13.30 -9.05 -10.59
CA ILE A 52 12.94 -9.79 -11.82
C ILE A 52 11.43 -9.64 -12.11
N VAL A 53 10.63 -9.39 -11.08
CA VAL A 53 9.19 -9.22 -11.21
C VAL A 53 8.89 -7.84 -11.77
N THR A 54 8.15 -7.80 -12.88
CA THR A 54 7.72 -6.56 -13.52
C THR A 54 6.69 -5.81 -12.68
N GLU A 55 6.62 -4.48 -12.81
CA GLU A 55 5.62 -3.67 -12.12
C GLU A 55 4.19 -4.17 -12.39
N ASP A 56 3.86 -4.54 -13.64
CA ASP A 56 2.54 -5.10 -14.00
C ASP A 56 2.19 -6.35 -13.19
N ALA A 57 3.17 -7.24 -12.96
CA ALA A 57 2.96 -8.45 -12.16
C ALA A 57 2.77 -8.11 -10.67
N LYS A 58 3.48 -7.12 -10.14
CA LYS A 58 3.30 -6.62 -8.77
C LYS A 58 1.92 -6.01 -8.58
N ILE A 59 1.52 -5.12 -9.49
CA ILE A 59 0.20 -4.48 -9.50
C ILE A 59 -0.91 -5.53 -9.59
N LYS A 60 -0.80 -6.52 -10.48
CA LYS A 60 -1.79 -7.61 -10.57
C LYS A 60 -1.92 -8.43 -9.29
N LEU A 61 -0.79 -8.76 -8.66
CA LEU A 61 -0.81 -9.54 -7.42
C LEU A 61 -1.47 -8.75 -6.30
N VAL A 62 -1.04 -7.50 -6.09
CA VAL A 62 -1.59 -6.60 -5.09
C VAL A 62 -3.08 -6.37 -5.35
N GLY A 63 -3.48 -6.11 -6.60
CA GLY A 63 -4.87 -6.04 -7.00
C GLY A 63 -5.63 -7.30 -6.61
N SER A 64 -5.15 -8.47 -6.98
CA SER A 64 -5.84 -9.74 -6.68
C SER A 64 -6.01 -10.01 -5.19
N ILE A 65 -5.11 -9.52 -4.34
CA ILE A 65 -5.17 -9.72 -2.87
C ILE A 65 -6.05 -8.67 -2.19
N PHE A 66 -5.94 -7.42 -2.63
CA PHE A 66 -6.49 -6.27 -1.91
C PHE A 66 -7.74 -5.68 -2.57
N GLU A 67 -8.00 -5.88 -3.87
CA GLU A 67 -9.18 -5.37 -4.58
C GLU A 67 -10.50 -5.73 -3.89
N SER A 68 -10.59 -6.91 -3.29
CA SER A 68 -11.78 -7.38 -2.59
C SER A 68 -11.89 -6.87 -1.14
N SER A 69 -10.82 -6.31 -0.59
CA SER A 69 -10.65 -6.10 0.85
C SER A 69 -10.45 -4.62 1.22
N ILE A 70 -9.95 -3.79 0.30
CA ILE A 70 -9.71 -2.36 0.52
C ILE A 70 -10.37 -1.51 -0.56
N ASP A 71 -10.52 -0.22 -0.28
CA ASP A 71 -11.10 0.74 -1.20
C ASP A 71 -10.11 1.08 -2.31
N LYS A 72 -10.64 1.56 -3.45
CA LYS A 72 -9.85 1.97 -4.61
C LYS A 72 -8.82 3.05 -4.25
N VAL A 73 -9.14 3.93 -3.31
CA VAL A 73 -8.20 4.97 -2.88
C VAL A 73 -6.95 4.37 -2.25
N ALA A 74 -7.11 3.42 -1.32
CA ALA A 74 -6.00 2.71 -0.69
C ALA A 74 -5.22 1.87 -1.71
N LEU A 75 -5.95 1.16 -2.60
CA LEU A 75 -5.34 0.32 -3.62
C LEU A 75 -4.49 1.12 -4.60
N HIS A 76 -5.02 2.24 -5.10
CA HIS A 76 -4.28 3.14 -5.99
C HIS A 76 -3.06 3.75 -5.29
N PHE A 77 -3.16 4.06 -4.00
CA PHE A 77 -2.01 4.54 -3.24
C PHE A 77 -0.88 3.51 -3.21
N ILE A 78 -1.19 2.23 -2.97
CA ILE A 78 -0.20 1.15 -3.01
C ILE A 78 0.44 1.05 -4.41
N TYR A 79 -0.35 1.20 -5.49
CA TYR A 79 0.20 1.18 -6.85
C TYR A 79 1.17 2.33 -7.15
N VAL A 80 1.01 3.50 -6.51
CA VAL A 80 1.95 4.63 -6.66
C VAL A 80 3.28 4.36 -5.92
N MET A 81 3.28 3.45 -4.94
CA MET A 81 4.48 3.10 -4.16
C MET A 81 5.30 1.95 -4.77
N ILE A 82 4.72 1.18 -5.71
CA ILE A 82 5.38 0.08 -6.43
C ILE A 82 6.23 0.64 -7.56
#